data_AF-A0A329L404-F1
#
_entry.id   AF-A0A329L404-F1
#
_cell.length_a   1.000
_cell.length_b   1.000
_cell.length_c   1.000
_cell.angle_alpha   90.00
_cell.angle_beta   90.00
_cell.angle_gamma   90.00
#
_symmetry.space_group_name_H-M   'P 1'
#
loop_
_entity.id
_entity.type
_entity.pdbx_description
1 polymer ?
#
loop_
_entity_poly.entity_id
_entity_poly.type
_entity_poly.pdbx_seq_one_letter_code
_entity_poly.pdbx_strand_id
1 'polypeptide(L)'
;MPHRQRLTQVIGQLTALPWGTRLALIPLYQRMIDCLSAHETLQHLVIKLHIAAADWSRAEAAAGEMTRLAHCFSRQPHLLTEVCRQVAHKLRDSKGHWQPETLLDVVDALDNEGGSEALSIGLSVLAAAGEALAWNANCANRLRAYRVHENLTVRSLALDIWTAAE
;
A
#
# COMPACT_ATOMS: atom_id res chain seq x y z
N MET A 1 18.24 -13.46 21.00
CA MET A 1 17.29 -12.60 20.25
C MET A 1 17.67 -11.11 20.09
N PRO A 2 18.93 -10.63 20.20
CA PRO A 2 19.22 -9.19 20.02
C PRO A 2 19.36 -8.74 18.55
N HIS A 3 19.78 -9.63 17.64
CA HIS A 3 20.01 -9.26 16.23
C HIS A 3 18.72 -8.89 15.49
N ARG A 4 17.62 -9.61 15.74
CA ARG A 4 16.30 -9.30 15.15
C ARG A 4 15.80 -7.93 15.59
N GLN A 5 15.90 -7.62 16.89
CA GLN A 5 15.50 -6.32 17.42
C GLN A 5 16.32 -5.17 16.81
N ARG A 6 17.64 -5.35 16.69
CA ARG A 6 18.51 -4.36 16.02
C ARG A 6 18.10 -4.18 14.56
N LEU A 7 17.82 -5.26 13.83
CA LEU A 7 17.36 -5.18 12.45
C LEU A 7 16.04 -4.42 12.32
N THR A 8 15.05 -4.74 13.18
CA THR A 8 13.77 -4.03 13.23
C THR A 8 13.97 -2.54 13.50
N GLN A 9 14.87 -2.18 14.42
CA GLN A 9 15.19 -0.79 14.74
C GLN A 9 15.83 -0.06 13.56
N VAL A 10 16.82 -0.68 12.91
CA VAL A 10 17.50 -0.10 11.74
C VAL A 10 16.52 0.11 10.58
N ILE A 11 15.68 -0.87 10.26
CA ILE A 11 14.64 -0.72 9.23
C ILE A 11 13.64 0.37 9.61
N GLY A 12 13.25 0.44 10.88
CA GLY A 12 12.40 1.53 11.39
C GLY A 12 13.01 2.91 11.14
N GLN A 13 14.31 3.07 11.44
CA GLN A 13 15.02 4.34 11.21
C GLN A 13 15.13 4.68 9.72
N LEU A 14 15.46 3.71 8.87
CA LEU A 14 15.57 3.93 7.42
C LEU A 14 14.22 4.33 6.80
N THR A 15 13.16 3.63 7.15
CA THR A 15 11.81 3.87 6.61
C THR A 15 11.16 5.17 7.14
N ALA A 16 11.70 5.72 8.23
CA ALA A 16 11.32 7.02 8.80
C ALA A 16 12.08 8.22 8.20
N LEU A 17 13.06 8.00 7.32
CA LEU A 17 13.79 9.09 6.69
C LEU A 17 12.87 10.00 5.84
N PRO A 18 13.27 11.27 5.62
CA PRO A 18 12.54 12.19 4.75
C PRO A 18 12.31 11.61 3.36
N TRP A 19 11.20 11.99 2.72
CA TRP A 19 10.75 11.43 1.44
C TRP A 19 11.86 11.41 0.37
N GLY A 20 12.53 12.54 0.12
CA GLY A 20 13.60 12.62 -0.88
C GLY A 20 14.76 11.66 -0.61
N THR A 21 15.14 11.47 0.66
CA THR A 21 16.17 10.50 1.04
C THR A 21 15.69 9.07 0.81
N ARG A 22 14.42 8.76 1.10
CA ARG A 22 13.87 7.42 0.86
C ARG A 22 13.87 7.06 -0.62
N LEU A 23 13.58 8.01 -1.51
CA LEU A 23 13.64 7.76 -2.96
C LEU A 23 15.05 7.36 -3.41
N ALA A 24 16.08 8.05 -2.90
CA ALA A 24 17.48 7.70 -3.19
C ALA A 24 17.88 6.31 -2.65
N LEU A 25 17.17 5.80 -1.64
CA LEU A 25 17.42 4.51 -1.01
C LEU A 25 16.60 3.35 -1.59
N ILE A 26 15.76 3.58 -2.60
CA ILE A 26 14.96 2.50 -3.22
C ILE A 26 15.82 1.28 -3.62
N PRO A 27 16.99 1.42 -4.28
CA PRO A 27 17.82 0.28 -4.63
C PRO A 27 18.31 -0.51 -3.40
N LEU A 28 18.57 0.17 -2.28
CA LEU A 28 18.93 -0.48 -1.03
C LEU A 28 17.74 -1.26 -0.45
N TYR A 29 16.55 -0.66 -0.44
CA TYR A 29 15.33 -1.33 0.03
C TYR A 29 15.03 -2.59 -0.75
N GLN A 30 15.17 -2.56 -2.08
CA GLN A 30 14.98 -3.73 -2.93
C GLN A 30 15.94 -4.87 -2.56
N ARG A 31 17.23 -4.59 -2.39
CA ARG A 31 18.19 -5.61 -1.96
C ARG A 31 17.88 -6.18 -0.57
N MET A 32 17.38 -5.34 0.34
CA MET A 32 16.96 -5.79 1.66
C MET A 32 15.70 -6.67 1.58
N ILE A 33 14.72 -6.29 0.75
CA ILE A 33 13.53 -7.09 0.47
C ILE A 33 13.94 -8.47 -0.04
N ASP A 34 14.81 -8.54 -1.05
CA ASP A 34 15.26 -9.81 -1.62
C ASP A 34 15.88 -10.74 -0.56
N CYS A 35 16.73 -10.18 0.31
CA CYS A 35 17.38 -10.93 1.38
C CYS A 35 16.41 -11.38 2.48
N LEU A 36 15.43 -10.54 2.84
CA LEU A 36 14.54 -10.79 3.97
C LEU A 36 13.30 -11.62 3.59
N SER A 37 12.91 -11.61 2.32
CA SER A 37 11.72 -12.31 1.82
C SER A 37 11.78 -13.83 2.00
N ALA A 38 12.98 -14.40 2.06
CA ALA A 38 13.19 -15.82 2.36
C ALA A 38 12.82 -16.21 3.81
N HIS A 39 12.60 -15.24 4.70
CA HIS A 39 12.37 -15.47 6.12
C HIS A 39 10.95 -15.08 6.54
N GLU A 40 10.05 -16.06 6.67
CA GLU A 40 8.64 -15.85 7.03
C GLU A 40 8.44 -14.99 8.29
N THR A 41 9.27 -15.18 9.32
CA THR A 41 9.16 -14.39 10.56
C THR A 41 9.55 -12.92 10.42
N LEU A 42 10.14 -12.51 9.29
CA LEU A 42 10.60 -11.15 9.00
C LEU A 42 9.69 -10.43 7.99
N GLN A 43 8.58 -11.04 7.58
CA GLN A 43 7.67 -10.48 6.57
C GLN A 43 7.13 -9.08 6.93
N HIS A 44 6.90 -8.81 8.22
CA HIS A 44 6.53 -7.47 8.67
C HIS A 44 7.56 -6.38 8.34
N LEU A 45 8.85 -6.73 8.21
CA LEU A 45 9.91 -5.80 7.79
C LEU A 45 9.91 -5.62 6.27
N VAL A 46 9.65 -6.69 5.52
CA VAL A 46 9.49 -6.67 4.06
C VAL A 46 8.33 -5.74 3.67
N ILE A 47 7.19 -5.84 4.36
CA ILE A 47 6.03 -4.94 4.18
C ILE A 47 6.46 -3.48 4.35
N LYS A 48 7.14 -3.16 5.46
CA LYS A 48 7.60 -1.79 5.73
C LYS A 48 8.53 -1.26 4.65
N LEU A 49 9.41 -2.11 4.12
CA LEU A 49 10.34 -1.73 3.06
C LEU A 49 9.64 -1.44 1.74
N HIS A 50 8.72 -2.30 1.29
CA HIS A 50 7.93 -2.03 0.07
C HIS A 50 7.12 -0.73 0.18
N ILE A 51 6.43 -0.52 1.30
CA ILE A 51 5.63 0.69 1.54
C ILE A 51 6.53 1.94 1.59
N ALA A 52 7.75 1.81 2.11
CA ALA A 52 8.71 2.91 2.15
C ALA A 52 9.37 3.19 0.79
N ALA A 53 9.52 2.17 -0.05
CA ALA A 53 10.10 2.24 -1.40
C ALA A 53 9.11 2.75 -2.45
N ALA A 54 7.80 2.65 -2.19
CA ALA A 54 6.78 3.16 -3.09
C ALA A 54 6.92 4.68 -3.30
N ASP A 55 7.18 5.06 -4.55
CA ASP A 55 7.17 6.46 -4.98
C ASP A 55 5.75 6.88 -5.36
N TRP A 56 4.97 7.31 -4.38
CA TRP A 56 3.58 7.74 -4.54
C TRP A 56 3.39 8.96 -5.46
N SER A 57 4.47 9.63 -5.87
CA SER A 57 4.42 10.69 -6.87
C SER A 57 4.39 10.16 -8.31
N ARG A 58 4.64 8.86 -8.51
CA ARG A 58 4.71 8.21 -9.82
C ARG A 58 3.86 6.94 -9.83
N ALA A 59 2.73 7.01 -10.52
CA ALA A 59 1.72 5.95 -10.51
C ALA A 59 2.30 4.56 -10.86
N GLU A 60 3.04 4.45 -11.96
CA GLU A 60 3.63 3.17 -12.40
C GLU A 60 4.61 2.59 -11.37
N ALA A 61 5.44 3.43 -10.75
CA ALA A 61 6.42 2.98 -9.76
C ALA A 61 5.73 2.52 -8.46
N ALA A 62 4.76 3.29 -7.96
CA ALA A 62 3.98 2.93 -6.78
C ALA A 62 3.16 1.66 -7.02
N ALA A 63 2.45 1.58 -8.15
CA ALA A 63 1.67 0.40 -8.53
C ALA A 63 2.56 -0.84 -8.63
N GLY A 64 3.73 -0.74 -9.29
CA GLY A 64 4.67 -1.85 -9.39
C GLY A 64 5.17 -2.37 -8.04
N GLU A 65 5.45 -1.48 -7.07
CA GLU A 65 5.79 -1.90 -5.70
C GLU A 65 4.60 -2.52 -4.95
N MET A 66 3.39 -1.99 -5.12
CA MET A 66 2.18 -2.54 -4.49
C MET A 66 1.77 -3.88 -5.07
N THR A 67 1.93 -4.09 -6.37
CA THR A 67 1.74 -5.40 -7.01
C THR A 67 2.74 -6.42 -6.49
N ARG A 68 4.03 -6.06 -6.37
CA ARG A 68 5.03 -6.93 -5.74
C ARG A 68 4.63 -7.28 -4.30
N LEU A 69 4.20 -6.29 -3.53
CA LEU A 69 3.74 -6.46 -2.16
C LEU A 69 2.53 -7.40 -2.10
N ALA A 70 1.54 -7.24 -2.98
CA ALA A 70 0.38 -8.12 -3.07
C ALA A 70 0.79 -9.58 -3.32
N HIS A 71 1.70 -9.81 -4.27
CA HIS A 71 2.19 -11.15 -4.61
C HIS A 71 2.89 -11.85 -3.44
N CYS A 72 3.65 -11.11 -2.62
CA CYS A 72 4.31 -11.65 -1.43
C CYS A 72 3.33 -12.28 -0.43
N PHE A 73 2.08 -11.80 -0.37
CA PHE A 73 1.11 -12.17 0.67
C PHE A 73 -0.11 -12.94 0.17
N SER A 74 -0.14 -13.33 -1.11
CA SER A 74 -1.10 -14.28 -1.66
C SER A 74 -1.20 -15.59 -0.86
N ARG A 75 -0.12 -15.97 -0.15
CA ARG A 75 -0.06 -17.16 0.73
C ARG A 75 -0.28 -16.88 2.21
N GLN A 76 -0.43 -15.61 2.59
CA GLN A 76 -0.57 -15.16 3.98
C GLN A 76 -1.69 -14.10 4.11
N PRO A 77 -2.95 -14.45 3.79
CA PRO A 77 -4.05 -13.48 3.73
C PRO A 77 -4.34 -12.79 5.08
N HIS A 78 -3.94 -13.39 6.20
CA HIS A 78 -4.06 -12.79 7.53
C HIS A 78 -3.22 -11.51 7.72
N LEU A 79 -2.20 -11.28 6.88
CA LEU A 79 -1.39 -10.05 6.89
C LEU A 79 -2.00 -8.93 6.05
N LEU A 80 -3.00 -9.22 5.23
CA LEU A 80 -3.56 -8.25 4.28
C LEU A 80 -4.13 -7.02 4.98
N THR A 81 -4.90 -7.22 6.06
CA THR A 81 -5.45 -6.12 6.87
C THR A 81 -4.35 -5.21 7.40
N GLU A 82 -3.22 -5.79 7.82
CA GLU A 82 -2.08 -5.03 8.33
C GLU A 82 -1.38 -4.25 7.22
N VAL A 83 -1.22 -4.85 6.04
CA VAL A 83 -0.67 -4.17 4.85
C VAL A 83 -1.54 -2.97 4.48
N CYS A 84 -2.85 -3.17 4.33
CA CYS A 84 -3.80 -2.10 4.00
C CYS A 84 -3.72 -0.94 5.00
N ARG A 85 -3.68 -1.26 6.30
CA ARG A 85 -3.52 -0.28 7.38
C ARG A 85 -2.22 0.52 7.28
N GLN A 86 -1.09 -0.15 7.00
CA GLN A 86 0.20 0.52 6.86
C GLN A 86 0.27 1.39 5.59
N VAL A 87 -0.32 0.95 4.48
CA VAL A 87 -0.43 1.76 3.24
C VAL A 87 -1.24 3.03 3.51
N ALA A 88 -2.43 2.89 4.12
CA ALA A 88 -3.28 4.03 4.46
C ALA A 88 -2.56 5.03 5.38
N HIS A 89 -1.89 4.53 6.42
CA HIS A 89 -1.10 5.38 7.32
C HIS A 89 0.02 6.10 6.58
N LYS A 90 0.75 5.40 5.69
CA LYS A 90 1.85 6.00 4.93
C LYS A 90 1.37 7.10 3.99
N LEU A 91 0.26 6.89 3.28
CA LEU A 91 -0.32 7.88 2.39
C LEU A 91 -0.75 9.14 3.15
N ARG A 92 -1.36 8.97 4.34
CA ARG A 92 -1.70 10.08 5.23
C ARG A 92 -0.47 10.87 5.66
N ASP A 93 0.59 10.19 6.10
CA ASP A 93 1.82 10.82 6.58
C ASP A 93 2.63 11.49 5.46
N SER A 94 2.43 11.06 4.22
CA SER A 94 3.11 11.60 3.04
C SER A 94 2.25 12.59 2.24
N LYS A 95 1.14 13.07 2.82
CA LYS A 95 0.27 14.06 2.19
C LYS A 95 1.08 15.28 1.76
N GLY A 96 0.93 15.68 0.51
CA GLY A 96 1.73 16.75 -0.13
C GLY A 96 2.90 16.26 -0.99
N HIS A 97 3.25 14.96 -0.94
CA HIS A 97 4.23 14.34 -1.83
C HIS A 97 3.61 13.54 -2.99
N TRP A 98 2.28 13.54 -3.09
CA TRP A 98 1.52 12.87 -4.14
C TRP A 98 0.33 13.74 -4.52
N GLN A 99 -0.18 13.55 -5.73
CA GLN A 99 -1.44 14.16 -6.19
C GLN A 99 -2.56 13.09 -6.15
N PRO A 100 -3.80 13.47 -5.78
CA PRO A 100 -4.89 12.50 -5.71
C PRO A 100 -5.14 11.78 -7.04
N GLU A 101 -4.95 12.46 -8.17
CA GLU A 101 -5.09 11.88 -9.52
C GLU A 101 -4.07 10.76 -9.74
N THR A 102 -2.81 10.97 -9.32
CA THR A 102 -1.77 9.93 -9.39
C THR A 102 -2.13 8.71 -8.54
N LEU A 103 -2.77 8.90 -7.38
CA LEU A 103 -3.24 7.78 -6.58
C LEU A 103 -4.39 7.02 -7.26
N LEU A 104 -5.28 7.73 -7.97
CA LEU A 104 -6.32 7.06 -8.78
C LEU A 104 -5.71 6.23 -9.91
N ASP A 105 -4.64 6.72 -10.56
CA ASP A 105 -3.91 5.93 -11.56
C ASP A 105 -3.27 4.67 -10.95
N VAL A 106 -2.79 4.74 -9.69
CA VAL A 106 -2.31 3.55 -8.96
C VAL A 106 -3.45 2.56 -8.71
N VAL A 107 -4.63 3.05 -8.32
CA VAL A 107 -5.83 2.20 -8.13
C VAL A 107 -6.18 1.50 -9.43
N ASP A 108 -6.23 2.23 -10.55
CA ASP A 108 -6.56 1.66 -11.85
C ASP A 108 -5.51 0.60 -12.28
N ALA A 109 -4.23 0.82 -12.00
CA ALA A 109 -3.19 -0.15 -12.26
C ALA A 109 -3.33 -1.43 -11.42
N LEU A 110 -3.70 -1.31 -10.14
CA LEU A 110 -3.94 -2.45 -9.24
C LEU A 110 -5.22 -3.21 -9.60
N ASP A 111 -6.25 -2.51 -10.08
CA ASP A 111 -7.49 -3.13 -10.59
C ASP A 111 -7.20 -4.00 -11.82
N ASN A 112 -6.34 -3.52 -12.72
CA ASN A 112 -5.95 -4.26 -13.92
C ASN A 112 -5.11 -5.52 -13.63
N GLU A 113 -4.44 -5.60 -12.49
CA GLU A 113 -3.73 -6.82 -12.05
C GLU A 113 -4.71 -7.95 -11.67
N GLY A 114 -5.92 -7.61 -11.21
CA GLY A 114 -7.02 -8.56 -10.97
C GLY A 114 -6.92 -9.43 -9.70
N GLY A 115 -5.80 -9.37 -8.95
CA GLY A 115 -5.63 -10.12 -7.71
C GLY A 115 -6.37 -9.49 -6.52
N SER A 116 -7.01 -10.31 -5.67
CA SER A 116 -7.81 -9.82 -4.52
C SER A 116 -6.99 -9.01 -3.50
N GLU A 117 -5.72 -9.33 -3.38
CA GLU A 117 -4.74 -8.67 -2.54
C GLU A 117 -4.38 -7.30 -3.12
N ALA A 118 -4.16 -7.21 -4.43
CA ALA A 118 -3.93 -5.96 -5.14
C ALA A 118 -5.14 -5.03 -5.02
N LEU A 119 -6.35 -5.56 -5.24
CA LEU A 119 -7.61 -4.84 -5.04
C LEU A 119 -7.78 -4.32 -3.61
N SER A 120 -7.41 -5.12 -2.60
CA SER A 120 -7.50 -4.71 -1.20
C SER A 120 -6.50 -3.60 -0.84
N ILE A 121 -5.30 -3.63 -1.40
CA ILE A 121 -4.33 -2.53 -1.30
C ILE A 121 -4.87 -1.30 -2.06
N GLY A 122 -5.43 -1.51 -3.25
CA GLY A 122 -6.07 -0.49 -4.08
C GLY A 122 -7.16 0.26 -3.32
N LEU A 123 -7.99 -0.43 -2.55
CA LEU A 123 -8.98 0.19 -1.66
C LEU A 123 -8.37 1.15 -0.64
N SER A 124 -7.20 0.82 -0.09
CA SER A 124 -6.50 1.70 0.86
C SER A 124 -5.96 2.95 0.17
N VAL A 125 -5.52 2.83 -1.08
CA VAL A 125 -5.08 3.94 -1.92
C VAL A 125 -6.28 4.81 -2.32
N LEU A 126 -7.39 4.19 -2.74
CA LEU A 126 -8.64 4.84 -3.11
C LEU A 126 -9.21 5.63 -1.94
N ALA A 127 -9.15 5.11 -0.72
CA ALA A 127 -9.59 5.82 0.47
C ALA A 127 -8.82 7.14 0.66
N ALA A 128 -7.49 7.12 0.53
CA ALA A 128 -6.66 8.31 0.65
C ALA A 128 -6.94 9.34 -0.46
N ALA A 129 -7.09 8.89 -1.71
CA ALA A 129 -7.46 9.75 -2.84
C ALA A 129 -8.87 10.33 -2.67
N GLY A 130 -9.82 9.49 -2.25
CA GLY A 130 -11.21 9.85 -1.98
C GLY A 130 -11.33 10.92 -0.90
N GLU A 131 -10.65 10.76 0.24
CA GLU A 131 -10.57 11.77 1.28
C GLU A 131 -10.02 13.11 0.75
N ALA A 132 -8.96 13.07 -0.05
CA ALA A 132 -8.34 14.27 -0.62
C ALA A 132 -9.22 14.98 -1.66
N LEU A 133 -10.02 14.22 -2.40
CA LEU A 133 -10.95 14.71 -3.43
C LEU A 133 -12.39 14.89 -2.93
N ALA A 134 -12.60 14.85 -1.61
CA ALA A 134 -13.91 14.94 -0.98
C ALA A 134 -14.95 13.97 -1.59
N TRP A 135 -14.51 12.76 -1.93
CA TRP A 135 -15.32 11.70 -2.51
C TRP A 135 -16.14 12.15 -3.73
N ASN A 136 -15.49 12.88 -4.65
CA ASN A 136 -16.11 13.24 -5.93
C ASN A 136 -16.65 12.00 -6.70
N ALA A 137 -17.42 12.24 -7.75
CA ALA A 137 -18.06 11.18 -8.53
C ALA A 137 -17.09 10.10 -9.01
N ASN A 138 -15.85 10.46 -9.34
CA ASN A 138 -14.85 9.52 -9.85
C ASN A 138 -14.41 8.50 -8.77
N CYS A 139 -14.15 8.97 -7.56
CA CYS A 139 -13.81 8.11 -6.41
C CYS A 139 -15.02 7.30 -5.95
N ALA A 140 -16.19 7.93 -5.87
CA ALA A 140 -17.42 7.28 -5.43
C ALA A 140 -17.85 6.15 -6.38
N ASN A 141 -17.68 6.33 -7.70
CA ASN A 141 -17.97 5.29 -8.69
C ASN A 141 -17.04 4.08 -8.52
N ARG A 142 -15.73 4.29 -8.34
CA ARG A 142 -14.77 3.22 -8.05
C ARG A 142 -15.14 2.48 -6.76
N LEU A 143 -15.39 3.21 -5.68
CA LEU A 143 -15.77 2.60 -4.39
C LEU A 143 -17.04 1.74 -4.51
N ARG A 144 -18.04 2.22 -5.27
CA ARG A 144 -19.25 1.43 -5.55
C ARG A 144 -18.95 0.14 -6.28
N ALA A 145 -18.02 0.13 -7.25
CA ALA A 145 -17.60 -1.09 -7.94
C ALA A 145 -17.00 -2.11 -6.96
N TYR A 146 -16.16 -1.66 -6.03
CA TYR A 146 -15.61 -2.54 -4.98
C TYR A 146 -16.67 -3.07 -4.01
N ARG A 147 -17.67 -2.25 -3.63
CA ARG A 147 -18.76 -2.66 -2.74
C ARG A 147 -19.69 -3.73 -3.32
N VAL A 148 -19.69 -3.93 -4.64
CA VAL A 148 -20.45 -4.99 -5.31
C VAL A 148 -19.56 -6.13 -5.83
N HIS A 149 -18.27 -6.12 -5.47
CA HIS A 149 -17.31 -7.10 -5.95
C HIS A 149 -17.65 -8.53 -5.47
N GLU A 150 -17.30 -9.53 -6.29
CA GLU A 150 -17.57 -10.95 -6.00
C GLU A 150 -16.77 -11.48 -4.81
N ASN A 151 -15.52 -11.02 -4.67
CA ASN A 151 -14.66 -11.37 -3.56
C ASN A 151 -15.14 -10.71 -2.25
N LEU A 152 -15.49 -11.55 -1.27
CA LEU A 152 -16.06 -11.11 0.00
C LEU A 152 -15.10 -10.26 0.84
N THR A 153 -13.80 -10.52 0.80
CA THR A 153 -12.79 -9.74 1.53
C THR A 153 -12.72 -8.32 0.97
N VAL A 154 -12.61 -8.19 -0.35
CA VAL A 154 -12.59 -6.90 -1.06
C VAL A 154 -13.88 -6.12 -0.76
N ARG A 155 -15.03 -6.77 -0.89
CA ARG A 155 -16.33 -6.17 -0.60
C ARG A 155 -16.45 -5.71 0.86
N SER A 156 -16.04 -6.53 1.81
CA SER A 156 -16.09 -6.18 3.24
C SER A 156 -15.25 -4.94 3.52
N LEU A 157 -14.01 -4.89 3.02
CA LEU A 157 -13.13 -3.73 3.19
C LEU A 157 -13.71 -2.47 2.56
N ALA A 158 -14.38 -2.58 1.41
CA ALA A 158 -15.00 -1.44 0.74
C ALA A 158 -16.24 -0.90 1.48
N LEU A 159 -16.96 -1.77 2.18
CA LEU A 159 -18.12 -1.39 3.00
C LEU A 159 -17.69 -0.68 4.30
N ASP A 160 -16.48 -0.96 4.80
CA ASP A 160 -15.92 -0.29 5.99
C ASP A 160 -15.47 1.16 5.72
N ILE A 161 -15.40 1.57 4.45
CA ILE A 161 -15.06 2.96 4.07
C ILE A 161 -16.33 3.81 4.12
N TRP A 162 -16.35 4.77 5.05
CA TRP A 162 -17.42 5.74 5.20
C TRP A 162 -17.19 6.98 4.34
N THR A 163 -18.18 7.37 3.54
CA THR A 163 -18.16 8.58 2.73
C THR A 163 -19.16 9.57 3.30
N ALA A 164 -18.81 10.86 3.41
CA ALA A 164 -19.71 11.89 3.97
C ALA A 164 -20.98 12.16 3.12
N ALA A 165 -21.07 11.57 1.94
CA ALA A 165 -22.25 11.58 1.08
C ALA A 165 -22.97 10.23 1.19
N GLU A 166 -23.77 10.06 2.24
CA GLU A 166 -24.89 9.12 2.30
C GLU A 166 -26.17 9.89 2.63
#